data_AF-A0A8T3UT80-F1
#
_entry.id   AF-A0A8T3UT80-F1
#
_cell.length_a   1.000
_cell.length_b   1.000
_cell.length_c   1.000
_cell.angle_alpha   90.00
_cell.angle_beta   90.00
_cell.angle_gamma   90.00
#
_symmetry.space_group_name_H-M   'P 1'
#
loop_
_entity.id
_entity.type
_entity.pdbx_description
1 polymer ?
#
loop_
_entity_poly.entity_id
_entity_poly.type
_entity_poly.pdbx_seq_one_letter_code
_entity_poly.pdbx_strand_id
1 'polypeptide(L)'
;MKQLVDEVFEVPFDEIKNFNFLIGVPFGLITYINNVKYEFLVHLKKDSERLIFCGSGALNANRTYDRTRPHFNRWSWSSRFSESIIYYNDPTLYIHDDIQGGYGVGTKEDYYLEKIAKIAEIIAKTLNFENKDLLFYGSSAGGFTSLMLSILVKNSFSICDIPQFYINELWSMYWPKFKEHIFKDMSEIEILENYGYRLNVIEMMKKEKYVPNAIILLDCTVERDFDKQYLHFFNDLNKLPYKSHENNIKLIINGKYEGHAPINMYETLELVKVSKYLNNSLNYKTLTNKEYMEYIELKKFKNEVCSLFNIPKDNLPNKSENLDEIYKPIYNDLQTNTNRYIYNANIKYFPQIKDTELFDATWYIKEYNLNISKKYALLHYLDIGYKEGKNPCEKFHGDIYLEYNYDIKKSGMNPLVHYELFGKKEGRIFPYFKI
;
A
#
# COMPACT_ATOMS: atom_id res chain seq x y z
N MET A 1 -11.87 -18.94 9.91
CA MET A 1 -11.05 -19.71 8.97
C MET A 1 -11.87 -20.61 8.05
N LYS A 2 -12.71 -21.52 8.56
CA LYS A 2 -13.59 -22.42 7.77
C LYS A 2 -14.60 -21.75 6.80
N GLN A 3 -14.73 -20.42 6.85
CA GLN A 3 -15.54 -19.65 5.89
C GLN A 3 -14.72 -19.18 4.67
N LEU A 4 -13.39 -19.30 4.73
CA LEU A 4 -12.47 -18.85 3.68
C LEU A 4 -11.92 -20.01 2.85
N VAL A 5 -11.86 -21.20 3.44
CA VAL A 5 -11.23 -22.41 2.90
C VAL A 5 -11.95 -23.65 3.40
N ASP A 6 -11.89 -24.70 2.61
CA ASP A 6 -12.55 -25.98 2.90
C ASP A 6 -11.77 -26.76 3.98
N GLU A 7 -10.44 -26.73 3.93
CA GLU A 7 -9.56 -27.46 4.84
C GLU A 7 -8.91 -26.53 5.87
N VAL A 8 -8.93 -26.95 7.14
CA VAL A 8 -8.23 -26.25 8.23
C VAL A 8 -7.54 -27.29 9.12
N PHE A 9 -6.22 -27.18 9.21
CA PHE A 9 -5.37 -28.07 9.99
C PHE A 9 -4.93 -27.39 11.28
N GLU A 10 -5.11 -28.08 12.38
CA GLU A 10 -4.50 -27.73 13.67
C GLU A 10 -3.29 -28.64 13.86
N VAL A 11 -2.10 -28.04 13.93
CA VAL A 11 -0.83 -28.75 13.95
C VAL A 11 -0.02 -28.24 15.14
N PRO A 12 0.43 -29.11 16.06
CA PRO A 12 1.34 -28.71 17.13
C PRO A 12 2.61 -28.06 16.56
N PHE A 13 3.13 -27.03 17.24
CA PHE A 13 4.27 -26.26 16.75
C PHE A 13 5.48 -27.13 16.38
N ASP A 14 5.81 -28.12 17.21
CA ASP A 14 6.94 -29.02 16.99
C ASP A 14 6.72 -30.05 15.86
N GLU A 15 5.46 -30.20 15.41
CA GLU A 15 5.06 -31.11 14.33
C GLU A 15 4.94 -30.44 12.97
N ILE A 16 4.95 -29.10 12.90
CA ILE A 16 4.93 -28.35 11.62
C ILE A 16 6.05 -28.85 10.69
N LYS A 17 7.21 -29.20 11.25
CA LYS A 17 8.35 -29.72 10.49
C LYS A 17 8.05 -31.00 9.68
N ASN A 18 7.07 -31.78 10.14
CA ASN A 18 6.64 -33.05 9.55
C ASN A 18 5.28 -32.92 8.83
N PHE A 19 4.69 -31.72 8.80
CA PHE A 19 3.38 -31.51 8.22
C PHE A 19 3.40 -31.68 6.70
N ASN A 20 2.42 -32.41 6.16
CA ASN A 20 2.28 -32.61 4.73
C ASN A 20 1.44 -31.48 4.12
N PHE A 21 2.11 -30.46 3.59
CA PHE A 21 1.47 -29.27 3.04
C PHE A 21 0.71 -29.56 1.74
N LEU A 22 -0.50 -29.01 1.61
CA LEU A 22 -1.29 -29.09 0.37
C LEU A 22 -0.78 -28.09 -0.68
N ILE A 23 -0.65 -28.54 -1.93
CA ILE A 23 -0.22 -27.71 -3.06
C ILE A 23 -1.40 -27.48 -4.01
N GLY A 24 -1.58 -26.25 -4.48
CA GLY A 24 -2.56 -25.87 -5.50
C GLY A 24 -3.95 -25.50 -4.97
N VAL A 25 -4.24 -25.77 -3.70
CA VAL A 25 -5.49 -25.38 -3.03
C VAL A 25 -5.21 -24.56 -1.77
N PRO A 26 -6.02 -23.53 -1.46
CA PRO A 26 -5.87 -22.77 -0.23
C PRO A 26 -6.39 -23.55 0.98
N PHE A 27 -5.70 -23.45 2.11
CA PHE A 27 -6.09 -24.10 3.37
C PHE A 27 -5.71 -23.25 4.59
N GLY A 28 -6.30 -23.57 5.74
CA GLY A 28 -6.00 -22.96 7.02
C GLY A 28 -4.97 -23.77 7.79
N LEU A 29 -4.00 -23.11 8.42
CA LEU A 29 -3.07 -23.73 9.35
C LEU A 29 -3.13 -23.00 10.69
N ILE A 30 -3.32 -23.75 11.77
CA ILE A 30 -3.41 -23.25 13.13
C ILE A 30 -2.36 -23.98 13.96
N THR A 31 -1.59 -23.23 14.74
CA THR A 31 -0.62 -23.77 15.71
C THR A 31 -0.69 -22.99 17.02
N TYR A 32 -0.20 -23.59 18.10
CA TYR A 32 -0.17 -22.97 19.42
C TYR A 32 1.25 -22.93 19.96
N ILE A 33 1.62 -21.80 20.55
CA ILE A 33 2.86 -21.63 21.31
C ILE A 33 2.48 -20.90 22.59
N ASN A 34 2.82 -21.46 23.76
CA ASN A 34 2.49 -20.89 25.07
C ASN A 34 0.99 -20.56 25.23
N ASN A 35 0.10 -21.47 24.76
CA ASN A 35 -1.36 -21.29 24.71
C ASN A 35 -1.85 -20.11 23.84
N VAL A 36 -0.97 -19.46 23.08
CA VAL A 36 -1.34 -18.43 22.10
C VAL A 36 -1.60 -19.10 20.77
N LYS A 37 -2.77 -18.82 20.20
CA LYS A 37 -3.20 -19.32 18.89
C LYS A 37 -2.59 -18.48 17.76
N TYR A 38 -1.88 -19.14 16.84
CA TYR A 38 -1.35 -18.55 15.61
C TYR A 38 -2.07 -19.13 14.41
N GLU A 39 -2.57 -18.26 13.56
CA GLU A 39 -3.50 -18.59 12.49
C GLU A 39 -2.97 -18.10 11.14
N PHE A 40 -2.90 -19.02 10.19
CA PHE A 40 -2.38 -18.78 8.86
C PHE A 40 -3.37 -19.23 7.79
N LEU A 41 -3.47 -18.46 6.72
CA LEU A 41 -4.14 -18.85 5.49
C LEU A 41 -3.08 -19.09 4.42
N VAL A 42 -2.96 -20.33 3.97
CA VAL A 42 -1.87 -20.80 3.13
C VAL A 42 -2.38 -21.11 1.74
N HIS A 43 -1.67 -20.66 0.70
CA HIS A 43 -1.92 -21.04 -0.68
C HIS A 43 -0.58 -21.29 -1.38
N LEU A 44 -0.19 -22.57 -1.48
CA LEU A 44 1.07 -22.98 -2.09
C LEU A 44 0.92 -23.27 -3.58
N LYS A 45 1.95 -22.91 -4.35
CA LYS A 45 2.05 -23.15 -5.79
C LYS A 45 3.18 -24.14 -6.05
N LYS A 46 2.97 -25.03 -7.03
CA LYS A 46 3.88 -26.13 -7.35
C LYS A 46 5.29 -25.66 -7.72
N ASP A 47 5.39 -24.62 -8.53
CA ASP A 47 6.64 -24.12 -9.09
C ASP A 47 7.01 -22.75 -8.50
N SER A 48 6.66 -22.52 -7.23
CA SER A 48 6.93 -21.24 -6.59
C SER A 48 8.43 -21.06 -6.31
N GLU A 49 9.00 -19.97 -6.81
CA GLU A 49 10.38 -19.57 -6.51
C GLU A 49 10.50 -18.83 -5.16
N ARG A 50 9.37 -18.42 -4.55
CA ARG A 50 9.35 -17.62 -3.32
C ARG A 50 8.23 -18.04 -2.37
N LEU A 51 8.41 -17.71 -1.09
CA LEU A 51 7.36 -17.83 -0.09
C LEU A 51 7.02 -16.46 0.49
N ILE A 52 5.84 -15.96 0.14
CA ILE A 52 5.39 -14.63 0.56
C ILE A 52 4.61 -14.74 1.87
N PHE A 53 5.01 -13.99 2.88
CA PHE A 53 4.26 -13.83 4.13
C PHE A 53 3.59 -12.46 4.18
N CYS A 54 2.27 -12.45 4.25
CA CYS A 54 1.46 -11.24 4.24
C CYS A 54 0.86 -10.96 5.62
N GLY A 55 1.27 -9.84 6.20
CA GLY A 55 0.73 -9.34 7.46
C GLY A 55 -0.53 -8.50 7.28
N SER A 56 -1.34 -8.46 8.34
CA SER A 56 -2.54 -7.62 8.38
C SER A 56 -2.21 -6.17 8.73
N GLY A 57 -2.92 -5.25 8.10
CA GLY A 57 -2.97 -3.85 8.52
C GLY A 57 -3.89 -3.67 9.73
N ALA A 58 -4.02 -2.43 10.19
CA ALA A 58 -4.98 -2.11 11.24
C ALA A 58 -6.43 -2.36 10.79
N LEU A 59 -7.27 -2.77 11.72
CA LEU A 59 -8.71 -2.89 11.54
C LEU A 59 -9.34 -1.50 11.38
N ASN A 60 -10.39 -1.43 10.56
CA ASN A 60 -11.09 -0.19 10.30
C ASN A 60 -11.94 0.18 11.51
N ALA A 61 -11.65 1.29 12.18
CA ALA A 61 -12.36 1.74 13.37
C ALA A 61 -13.89 1.90 13.18
N ASN A 62 -14.37 2.08 11.94
CA ASN A 62 -15.79 2.23 11.61
C ASN A 62 -16.51 0.89 11.35
N ARG A 63 -15.87 -0.24 11.60
CA ARG A 63 -16.46 -1.57 11.41
C ARG A 63 -16.42 -2.36 12.71
N THR A 64 -17.48 -3.12 12.96
CA THR A 64 -17.50 -4.13 14.02
C THR A 64 -16.84 -5.40 13.50
N TYR A 65 -15.95 -5.97 14.31
CA TYR A 65 -15.25 -7.21 13.99
C TYR A 65 -15.62 -8.30 14.99
N ASP A 66 -15.82 -9.52 14.50
CA ASP A 66 -15.86 -10.69 15.37
C ASP A 66 -14.43 -11.05 15.77
N ARG A 67 -14.08 -10.73 17.01
CA ARG A 67 -12.72 -10.86 17.57
C ARG A 67 -12.36 -12.31 17.91
N THR A 68 -13.28 -13.25 17.72
CA THR A 68 -13.00 -14.69 17.81
C THR A 68 -12.40 -15.26 16.51
N ARG A 69 -12.35 -14.47 15.43
CA ARG A 69 -11.92 -14.90 14.10
C ARG A 69 -10.63 -14.21 13.65
N PRO A 70 -9.80 -14.92 12.87
CA PRO A 70 -8.61 -14.33 12.28
C PRO A 70 -8.99 -13.35 11.18
N HIS A 71 -8.23 -12.25 11.10
CA HIS A 71 -8.35 -11.25 10.06
C HIS A 71 -7.13 -11.30 9.14
N PHE A 72 -7.37 -11.60 7.87
CA PHE A 72 -6.34 -11.63 6.84
C PHE A 72 -6.60 -10.51 5.84
N ASN A 73 -5.76 -9.47 5.82
CA ASN A 73 -5.83 -8.51 4.73
C ASN A 73 -5.39 -9.15 3.41
N ARG A 74 -6.04 -8.77 2.30
CA ARG A 74 -5.61 -9.10 0.93
C ARG A 74 -5.66 -10.59 0.57
N TRP A 75 -6.25 -11.43 1.40
CA TRP A 75 -6.29 -12.89 1.22
C TRP A 75 -6.80 -13.35 -0.15
N SER A 76 -7.77 -12.61 -0.71
CA SER A 76 -8.36 -12.87 -2.04
C SER A 76 -7.37 -12.71 -3.20
N TRP A 77 -6.20 -12.12 -2.98
CA TRP A 77 -5.19 -11.91 -4.03
C TRP A 77 -4.40 -13.17 -4.35
N SER A 78 -4.46 -14.21 -3.50
CA SER A 78 -3.62 -15.42 -3.63
C SER A 78 -3.73 -16.17 -4.97
N SER A 79 -4.86 -16.05 -5.67
CA SER A 79 -5.04 -16.63 -7.01
C SER A 79 -4.32 -15.86 -8.12
N ARG A 80 -3.92 -14.60 -7.87
CA ARG A 80 -3.25 -13.72 -8.84
C ARG A 80 -1.73 -13.76 -8.76
N PHE A 81 -1.18 -14.28 -7.66
CA PHE A 81 0.25 -14.49 -7.51
C PHE A 81 0.68 -15.81 -8.18
N SER A 82 1.82 -15.77 -8.85
CA SER A 82 2.56 -16.96 -9.28
C SER A 82 3.24 -17.65 -8.10
N GLU A 83 3.55 -16.87 -7.07
CA GLU A 83 4.25 -17.30 -5.86
C GLU A 83 3.29 -17.92 -4.84
N SER A 84 3.84 -18.80 -4.01
CA SER A 84 3.24 -19.31 -2.78
C SER A 84 3.07 -18.16 -1.78
N ILE A 85 1.89 -18.05 -1.19
CA ILE A 85 1.54 -16.97 -0.28
C ILE A 85 0.90 -17.50 1.00
N ILE A 86 1.32 -16.94 2.13
CA ILE A 86 0.86 -17.25 3.48
C ILE A 86 0.45 -15.95 4.14
N TYR A 87 -0.84 -15.82 4.48
CA TYR A 87 -1.33 -14.70 5.29
C TYR A 87 -1.29 -15.12 6.75
N TYR A 88 -0.85 -14.25 7.63
CA TYR A 88 -0.89 -14.50 9.07
C TYR A 88 -1.78 -13.48 9.78
N ASN A 89 -2.51 -13.94 10.79
CA ASN A 89 -3.22 -13.07 11.70
C ASN A 89 -2.30 -12.67 12.86
N ASP A 90 -2.39 -11.42 13.30
CA ASP A 90 -1.68 -10.94 14.48
C ASP A 90 -2.48 -11.28 15.76
N PRO A 91 -2.00 -12.19 16.62
CA PRO A 91 -2.73 -12.58 17.83
C PRO A 91 -2.82 -11.45 18.87
N THR A 92 -2.06 -10.36 18.72
CA THR A 92 -2.16 -9.17 19.59
C THR A 92 -3.55 -8.56 19.48
N LEU A 93 -4.22 -8.73 18.34
CA LEU A 93 -5.62 -8.34 18.14
C LEU A 93 -6.59 -9.13 19.05
N TYR A 94 -6.20 -10.24 19.67
CA TYR A 94 -7.09 -10.97 20.57
C TYR A 94 -6.98 -10.52 22.04
N ILE A 95 -6.02 -9.65 22.37
CA ILE A 95 -5.79 -9.23 23.76
C ILE A 95 -6.93 -8.34 24.27
N HIS A 96 -7.37 -7.38 23.47
CA HIS A 96 -8.47 -6.48 23.83
C HIS A 96 -9.14 -5.90 22.57
N ASP A 97 -10.43 -5.59 22.66
CA ASP A 97 -11.22 -5.08 21.52
C ASP A 97 -10.79 -3.67 21.08
N ASP A 98 -10.20 -2.90 21.98
CA ASP A 98 -9.66 -1.57 21.65
C ASP A 98 -8.43 -1.65 20.73
N ILE A 99 -7.73 -2.78 20.70
CA ILE A 99 -6.48 -2.95 19.92
C ILE A 99 -6.83 -3.21 18.45
N GLN A 100 -6.99 -2.13 17.69
CA GLN A 100 -7.32 -2.20 16.26
C GLN A 100 -6.10 -2.48 15.37
N GLY A 101 -4.90 -2.15 15.83
CA GLY A 101 -3.63 -2.50 15.17
C GLY A 101 -2.72 -3.14 16.19
N GLY A 102 -2.38 -4.42 16.01
CA GLY A 102 -1.62 -5.18 16.99
C GLY A 102 -0.10 -5.05 16.85
N TYR A 103 0.40 -4.79 15.64
CA TYR A 103 1.84 -4.64 15.33
C TYR A 103 2.72 -5.83 15.79
N GLY A 104 2.13 -6.98 16.10
CA GLY A 104 2.82 -8.17 16.61
C GLY A 104 3.46 -8.01 17.99
N VAL A 105 3.04 -7.01 18.78
CA VAL A 105 3.67 -6.65 20.07
C VAL A 105 3.59 -7.79 21.09
N GLY A 106 2.47 -8.53 21.09
CA GLY A 106 2.20 -9.62 22.04
C GLY A 106 1.94 -9.15 23.47
N THR A 107 2.34 -9.96 24.45
CA THR A 107 2.22 -9.67 25.88
C THR A 107 3.57 -9.31 26.49
N LYS A 108 3.60 -9.00 27.79
CA LYS A 108 4.87 -8.81 28.53
C LYS A 108 5.76 -10.04 28.45
N GLU A 109 5.15 -11.23 28.48
CA GLU A 109 5.82 -12.53 28.52
C GLU A 109 6.17 -13.04 27.11
N ASP A 110 5.28 -12.82 26.14
CA ASP A 110 5.40 -13.43 24.82
C ASP A 110 5.43 -12.39 23.69
N TYR A 111 6.54 -12.39 22.94
CA TYR A 111 6.67 -11.56 21.75
C TYR A 111 6.11 -12.29 20.52
N TYR A 112 4.92 -11.91 20.08
CA TYR A 112 4.20 -12.66 19.04
C TYR A 112 4.89 -12.60 17.67
N LEU A 113 5.49 -11.47 17.30
CA LEU A 113 6.19 -11.38 16.02
C LEU A 113 7.45 -12.26 15.96
N GLU A 114 8.14 -12.47 17.09
CA GLU A 114 9.23 -13.46 17.20
C GLU A 114 8.70 -14.89 16.98
N LYS A 115 7.53 -15.22 17.53
CA LYS A 115 6.91 -16.53 17.31
C LYS A 115 6.50 -16.71 15.85
N ILE A 116 5.94 -15.68 15.22
CA ILE A 116 5.61 -15.69 13.79
C ILE A 116 6.86 -15.90 12.93
N ALA A 117 7.97 -15.22 13.26
CA ALA A 117 9.26 -15.43 12.58
C ALA A 117 9.73 -16.90 12.68
N LYS A 118 9.68 -17.50 13.88
CA LYS A 118 10.02 -18.92 14.09
C LYS A 118 9.12 -19.86 13.29
N ILE A 119 7.82 -19.62 13.28
CA ILE A 119 6.87 -20.41 12.48
C ILE A 119 7.18 -20.27 10.98
N ALA A 120 7.44 -19.06 10.50
CA ALA A 120 7.78 -18.81 9.10
C ALA A 120 9.04 -19.57 8.68
N GLU A 121 10.09 -19.59 9.51
CA GLU A 121 11.32 -20.36 9.24
C GLU A 121 11.09 -21.87 9.22
N ILE A 122 10.24 -22.41 10.10
CA ILE A 122 9.92 -23.84 10.11
C ILE A 122 9.13 -24.21 8.85
N ILE A 123 8.10 -23.43 8.51
CA ILE A 123 7.31 -23.64 7.29
C ILE A 123 8.23 -23.57 6.05
N ALA A 124 9.09 -22.56 5.98
CA ALA A 124 10.05 -22.39 4.89
C ALA A 124 10.94 -23.63 4.73
N LYS A 125 11.56 -24.09 5.82
CA LYS A 125 12.44 -25.26 5.82
C LYS A 125 11.71 -26.53 5.40
N THR A 126 10.48 -26.75 5.89
CA THR A 126 9.66 -27.90 5.50
C THR A 126 9.29 -27.89 4.03
N LEU A 127 9.09 -26.70 3.46
CA LEU A 127 8.83 -26.48 2.04
C LEU A 127 10.11 -26.36 1.19
N ASN A 128 11.29 -26.59 1.78
CA ASN A 128 12.60 -26.52 1.13
C ASN A 128 12.92 -25.13 0.54
N PHE A 129 12.47 -24.06 1.20
CA PHE A 129 12.89 -22.67 0.96
C PHE A 129 13.98 -22.26 1.95
N GLU A 130 14.92 -21.43 1.49
CA GLU A 130 15.87 -20.74 2.35
C GLU A 130 15.34 -19.37 2.75
N ASN A 131 15.92 -18.75 3.80
CA ASN A 131 15.49 -17.41 4.25
C ASN A 131 15.54 -16.36 3.13
N LYS A 132 16.47 -16.47 2.16
CA LYS A 132 16.55 -15.57 0.98
C LYS A 132 15.37 -15.67 0.02
N ASP A 133 14.61 -16.74 0.09
CA ASP A 133 13.44 -16.98 -0.75
C ASP A 133 12.16 -16.46 -0.07
N LEU A 134 12.26 -16.00 1.19
CA LEU A 134 11.16 -15.44 1.96
C LEU A 134 11.00 -13.96 1.66
N LEU A 135 9.75 -13.57 1.39
CA LEU A 135 9.35 -12.19 1.17
C LEU A 135 8.24 -11.81 2.15
N PHE A 136 8.49 -10.85 3.03
CA PHE A 136 7.47 -10.28 3.90
C PHE A 136 6.82 -9.07 3.22
N TYR A 137 5.48 -9.03 3.17
CA TYR A 137 4.75 -7.92 2.58
C TYR A 137 3.61 -7.44 3.48
N GLY A 138 3.44 -6.12 3.54
CA GLY A 138 2.30 -5.52 4.19
C GLY A 138 2.28 -4.00 4.04
N SER A 139 1.13 -3.42 4.34
CA SER A 139 0.91 -1.97 4.31
C SER A 139 0.63 -1.40 5.70
N SER A 140 1.10 -0.19 6.00
CA SER A 140 0.91 0.48 7.31
C SER A 140 1.39 -0.43 8.45
N ALA A 141 0.50 -0.91 9.34
CA ALA A 141 0.86 -1.83 10.41
C ALA A 141 1.47 -3.14 9.88
N GLY A 142 0.96 -3.64 8.75
CA GLY A 142 1.55 -4.79 8.07
C GLY A 142 2.94 -4.49 7.51
N GLY A 143 3.20 -3.25 7.09
CA GLY A 143 4.51 -2.79 6.63
C GLY A 143 5.53 -2.73 7.76
N PHE A 144 5.12 -2.22 8.94
CA PHE A 144 5.93 -2.30 10.16
C PHE A 144 6.28 -3.76 10.47
N THR A 145 5.30 -4.65 10.54
CA THR A 145 5.56 -6.06 10.87
C THR A 145 6.42 -6.76 9.82
N SER A 146 6.29 -6.40 8.54
CA SER A 146 7.11 -6.98 7.46
C SER A 146 8.57 -6.60 7.61
N LEU A 147 8.84 -5.33 7.95
CA LEU A 147 10.20 -4.87 8.19
C LEU A 147 10.80 -5.57 9.42
N MET A 148 10.04 -5.63 10.52
CA MET A 148 10.45 -6.30 11.76
C MET A 148 10.72 -7.80 11.56
N LEU A 149 9.86 -8.50 10.82
CA LEU A 149 10.06 -9.90 10.46
C LEU A 149 11.32 -10.10 9.62
N SER A 150 11.62 -9.19 8.69
CA SER A 150 12.86 -9.28 7.90
C SER A 150 14.13 -9.03 8.72
N ILE A 151 14.02 -8.34 9.88
CA ILE A 151 15.13 -8.22 10.84
C ILE A 151 15.34 -9.54 11.60
N LEU A 152 14.23 -10.16 12.05
CA LEU A 152 14.23 -11.40 12.83
C LEU A 152 14.64 -12.61 11.98
N VAL A 153 14.14 -12.70 10.74
CA VAL A 153 14.47 -13.75 9.78
C VAL A 153 15.58 -13.23 8.86
N LYS A 154 16.82 -13.33 9.34
CA LYS A 154 18.00 -12.80 8.63
C LYS A 154 18.12 -13.39 7.23
N ASN A 155 18.62 -12.57 6.30
CA ASN A 155 18.76 -12.86 4.88
C ASN A 155 17.43 -12.95 4.10
N SER A 156 16.29 -12.63 4.70
CA SER A 156 15.02 -12.47 3.97
C SER A 156 14.86 -11.08 3.36
N PHE A 157 13.76 -10.89 2.63
CA PHE A 157 13.41 -9.61 1.99
C PHE A 157 12.06 -9.10 2.49
N SER A 158 11.87 -7.78 2.55
CA SER A 158 10.55 -7.19 2.80
C SER A 158 10.14 -6.14 1.77
N ILE A 159 8.84 -6.04 1.50
CA ILE A 159 8.22 -4.90 0.80
C ILE A 159 7.25 -4.25 1.78
N CYS A 160 7.58 -3.04 2.19
CA CYS A 160 6.86 -2.29 3.21
C CYS A 160 6.15 -1.12 2.55
N ASP A 161 4.82 -1.22 2.43
CA ASP A 161 4.00 -0.17 1.83
C ASP A 161 3.52 0.80 2.91
N ILE A 162 3.83 2.10 2.76
CA ILE A 162 3.46 3.18 3.69
C ILE A 162 3.61 2.80 5.18
N PRO A 163 4.75 2.20 5.60
CA PRO A 163 4.87 1.65 6.93
C PRO A 163 4.91 2.74 8.01
N GLN A 164 4.46 2.39 9.20
CA GLN A 164 4.98 3.03 10.41
C GLN A 164 6.33 2.38 10.79
N PHE A 165 7.20 3.12 11.47
CA PHE A 165 8.50 2.69 12.00
C PHE A 165 8.57 2.80 13.53
N TYR A 166 7.84 3.75 14.09
CA TYR A 166 7.75 4.03 15.53
C TYR A 166 6.31 3.91 16.01
N ILE A 167 6.01 3.01 16.94
CA ILE A 167 4.65 2.83 17.48
C ILE A 167 4.51 3.45 18.87
N ASN A 168 5.63 3.63 19.57
CA ASN A 168 5.74 4.15 20.94
C ASN A 168 5.77 5.69 21.02
N GLU A 169 5.12 6.37 20.09
CA GLU A 169 5.13 7.83 20.03
C GLU A 169 3.77 8.41 20.44
N LEU A 170 3.77 9.59 21.06
CA LEU A 170 2.55 10.23 21.61
C LEU A 170 1.46 10.49 20.56
N TRP A 171 1.84 10.64 19.30
CA TRP A 171 0.92 10.86 18.20
C TRP A 171 0.29 9.56 17.69
N SER A 172 0.85 8.40 18.05
CA SER A 172 0.30 7.09 17.71
C SER A 172 -0.94 6.81 18.54
N MET A 173 -2.09 6.63 17.88
CA MET A 173 -3.34 6.27 18.55
C MET A 173 -3.31 4.88 19.21
N TYR A 174 -2.30 4.05 18.89
CA TYR A 174 -2.13 2.71 19.45
C TYR A 174 -1.29 2.71 20.72
N TRP A 175 -0.41 3.69 20.90
CA TRP A 175 0.49 3.74 22.06
C TRP A 175 -0.26 3.77 23.40
N PRO A 176 -1.27 4.65 23.61
CA PRO A 176 -2.05 4.64 24.85
C PRO A 176 -2.71 3.29 25.12
N LYS A 177 -3.22 2.63 24.08
CA LYS A 177 -3.92 1.34 24.17
C LYS A 177 -2.97 0.21 24.59
N PHE A 178 -1.74 0.21 24.10
CA PHE A 178 -0.72 -0.75 24.53
C PHE A 178 -0.30 -0.53 25.97
N LYS A 179 -0.14 0.73 26.40
CA LYS A 179 0.14 1.04 27.81
C LYS A 179 -0.97 0.56 28.73
N GLU A 180 -2.23 0.74 28.34
CA GLU A 180 -3.39 0.34 29.13
C GLU A 180 -3.58 -1.18 29.19
N HIS A 181 -3.51 -1.86 28.05
CA HIS A 181 -3.97 -3.26 27.92
C HIS A 181 -2.84 -4.30 27.91
N ILE A 182 -1.63 -3.92 27.50
CA ILE A 182 -0.48 -4.83 27.42
C ILE A 182 0.50 -4.56 28.55
N PHE A 183 0.89 -3.29 28.71
CA PHE A 183 1.92 -2.87 29.65
C PHE A 183 1.35 -2.22 30.93
N LYS A 184 0.15 -2.65 31.32
CA LYS A 184 -0.52 -2.14 32.51
C LYS A 184 0.41 -2.16 33.72
N ASP A 185 0.35 -1.10 34.54
CA ASP A 185 1.14 -0.96 35.77
C ASP A 185 2.66 -0.80 35.55
N MET A 186 3.12 -0.54 34.33
CA MET A 186 4.50 -0.17 34.04
C MET A 186 4.62 1.31 33.69
N SER A 187 5.71 1.95 34.12
CA SER A 187 6.07 3.28 33.65
C SER A 187 6.55 3.26 32.20
N GLU A 188 6.43 4.40 31.50
CA GLU A 188 6.85 4.51 30.10
C GLU A 188 8.34 4.20 29.92
N ILE A 189 9.19 4.60 30.88
CA ILE A 189 10.62 4.31 30.88
C ILE A 189 10.86 2.80 30.95
N GLU A 190 10.22 2.10 31.90
CA GLU A 190 10.36 0.65 32.03
C GLU A 190 9.89 -0.08 30.77
N ILE A 191 8.84 0.41 30.10
CA ILE A 191 8.36 -0.21 28.86
C ILE A 191 9.38 -0.04 27.75
N LEU A 192 9.94 1.15 27.56
CA LEU A 192 10.90 1.41 26.50
C LEU A 192 12.22 0.65 26.73
N GLU A 193 12.69 0.57 27.97
CA GLU A 193 13.90 -0.19 28.34
C GLU A 193 13.74 -1.71 28.09
N ASN A 194 12.58 -2.28 28.44
CA ASN A 194 12.37 -3.72 28.36
C ASN A 194 11.76 -4.20 27.03
N TYR A 195 11.00 -3.35 26.34
CA TYR A 195 10.16 -3.70 25.18
C TYR A 195 10.27 -2.73 24.01
N GLY A 196 11.07 -1.67 24.07
CA GLY A 196 11.21 -0.67 23.00
C GLY A 196 11.55 -1.29 21.64
N TYR A 197 12.36 -2.36 21.64
CA TYR A 197 12.69 -3.13 20.44
C TYR A 197 11.49 -3.79 19.75
N ARG A 198 10.33 -3.96 20.42
CA ARG A 198 9.09 -4.48 19.81
C ARG A 198 8.24 -3.38 19.16
N LEU A 199 8.51 -2.12 19.50
CA LEU A 199 7.69 -0.95 19.16
C LEU A 199 8.39 -0.01 18.17
N ASN A 200 9.69 -0.19 17.97
CA ASN A 200 10.54 0.69 17.19
C ASN A 200 11.49 -0.14 16.31
N VAL A 201 11.41 0.07 15.00
CA VAL A 201 12.23 -0.64 14.01
C VAL A 201 13.72 -0.44 14.23
N ILE A 202 14.16 0.77 14.58
CA ILE A 202 15.58 1.08 14.81
C ILE A 202 16.09 0.34 16.06
N GLU A 203 15.29 0.30 17.13
CA GLU A 203 15.67 -0.44 18.34
C GLU A 203 15.74 -1.94 18.08
N MET A 204 14.88 -2.48 17.21
CA MET A 204 15.00 -3.86 16.75
C MET A 204 16.29 -4.10 15.95
N MET A 205 16.62 -3.21 15.00
CA MET A 205 17.88 -3.31 14.25
C MET A 205 19.09 -3.26 15.20
N LYS A 206 19.09 -2.37 16.20
CA LYS A 206 20.14 -2.29 17.24
C LYS A 206 20.26 -3.57 18.04
N LYS A 207 19.13 -4.14 18.48
CA LYS A 207 19.09 -5.40 19.23
C LYS A 207 19.70 -6.54 18.41
N GLU A 208 19.28 -6.68 17.16
CA GLU A 208 19.70 -7.78 16.28
C GLU A 208 21.04 -7.53 15.55
N LYS A 209 21.56 -6.30 15.66
CA LYS A 209 22.74 -5.79 14.95
C LYS A 209 22.65 -6.07 13.45
N TYR A 210 21.48 -5.81 12.88
CA TYR A 210 21.16 -6.21 11.51
C TYR A 210 20.22 -5.22 10.83
N VAL A 211 20.58 -4.84 9.60
CA VAL A 211 19.72 -4.05 8.69
C VAL A 211 19.22 -4.99 7.59
N PRO A 212 17.90 -5.19 7.45
CA PRO A 212 17.33 -6.16 6.53
C PRO A 212 17.30 -5.64 5.10
N ASN A 213 17.11 -6.56 4.15
CA ASN A 213 16.81 -6.19 2.77
C ASN A 213 15.35 -5.77 2.65
N ALA A 214 15.09 -4.56 2.16
CA ALA A 214 13.73 -4.03 2.08
C ALA A 214 13.53 -3.11 0.88
N ILE A 215 12.31 -3.11 0.33
CA ILE A 215 11.75 -1.99 -0.42
C ILE A 215 10.76 -1.29 0.48
N ILE A 216 10.93 0.00 0.69
CA ILE A 216 10.04 0.83 1.48
C ILE A 216 9.37 1.82 0.54
N LEU A 217 8.04 1.76 0.47
CA LEU A 217 7.23 2.73 -0.24
C LEU A 217 6.71 3.77 0.75
N LEU A 218 6.91 5.04 0.42
CA LEU A 218 6.51 6.17 1.26
C LEU A 218 5.49 7.02 0.51
N ASP A 219 4.43 7.42 1.20
CA ASP A 219 3.48 8.41 0.71
C ASP A 219 3.94 9.81 1.12
N CYS A 220 4.43 10.59 0.17
CA CYS A 220 4.92 11.94 0.46
C CYS A 220 3.80 13.00 0.55
N THR A 221 2.53 12.61 0.41
CA THR A 221 1.39 13.54 0.49
C THR A 221 0.88 13.75 1.91
N VAL A 222 1.35 12.94 2.87
CA VAL A 222 0.95 13.03 4.28
C VAL A 222 2.09 13.64 5.10
N GLU A 223 2.03 14.95 5.30
CA GLU A 223 3.00 15.75 6.08
C GLU A 223 3.30 15.13 7.45
N ARG A 224 2.26 14.71 8.17
CA ARG A 224 2.39 14.04 9.47
C ARG A 224 3.30 12.81 9.41
N ASP A 225 3.12 11.95 8.42
CA ASP A 225 3.90 10.72 8.31
C ASP A 225 5.35 11.04 7.91
N PHE A 226 5.52 12.02 7.03
CA PHE A 226 6.82 12.52 6.65
C PHE A 226 7.65 13.01 7.84
N ASP A 227 7.07 13.93 8.61
CA ASP A 227 7.73 14.56 9.75
C ASP A 227 7.96 13.57 10.89
N LYS A 228 6.94 12.77 11.23
CA LYS A 228 6.94 11.98 12.47
C LYS A 228 7.45 10.55 12.30
N GLN A 229 7.50 10.04 11.07
CA GLN A 229 7.98 8.68 10.78
C GLN A 229 9.23 8.72 9.91
N TYR A 230 9.12 9.32 8.72
CA TYR A 230 10.09 9.06 7.66
C TYR A 230 11.42 9.74 7.92
N LEU A 231 11.41 11.04 8.25
CA LEU A 231 12.63 11.79 8.50
C LEU A 231 13.41 11.24 9.71
N HIS A 232 12.70 10.94 10.80
CA HIS A 232 13.30 10.33 11.99
C HIS A 232 13.92 8.96 11.68
N PHE A 233 13.20 8.10 10.96
CA PHE A 233 13.67 6.77 10.62
C PHE A 233 14.98 6.80 9.86
N PHE A 234 15.10 7.62 8.80
CA PHE A 234 16.33 7.69 8.02
C PHE A 234 17.48 8.36 8.78
N ASN A 235 17.18 9.36 9.61
CA ASN A 235 18.18 9.98 10.47
C ASN A 235 18.76 8.98 11.47
N ASP A 236 17.93 8.13 12.06
CA ASP A 236 18.36 7.16 13.04
C ASP A 236 19.03 5.94 12.39
N LEU A 237 18.54 5.49 11.23
CA LEU A 237 19.18 4.46 10.41
C LEU A 237 20.62 4.84 10.06
N ASN A 238 20.88 6.12 9.75
CA ASN A 238 22.21 6.64 9.43
C ASN A 238 23.18 6.67 10.60
N LYS A 239 22.67 6.67 11.83
CA LYS A 239 23.48 6.65 13.04
C LYS A 239 23.87 5.23 13.45
N LEU A 240 23.37 4.19 12.79
CA LEU A 240 23.70 2.82 13.13
C LEU A 240 25.18 2.53 12.85
N PRO A 241 25.92 1.93 13.81
CA PRO A 241 27.37 1.76 13.70
C PRO A 241 27.78 0.62 12.76
N TYR A 242 26.85 -0.27 12.42
CA TYR A 242 27.07 -1.35 11.45
C TYR A 242 26.46 -0.92 10.12
N LYS A 243 27.33 -0.66 9.14
CA LYS A 243 26.89 -0.37 7.77
C LYS A 243 26.41 -1.66 7.12
N SER A 244 25.31 -1.60 6.37
CA SER A 244 24.96 -2.68 5.46
C SER A 244 26.15 -2.92 4.53
N HIS A 245 26.70 -4.13 4.49
CA HIS A 245 27.44 -4.54 3.31
C HIS A 245 26.45 -4.43 2.14
N GLU A 246 26.58 -3.39 1.32
CA GLU A 246 25.80 -3.12 0.09
C GLU A 246 24.29 -2.80 0.28
N ASN A 247 23.91 -1.51 0.38
CA ASN A 247 22.58 -0.95 0.03
C ASN A 247 21.31 -1.84 0.26
N ASN A 248 21.09 -2.34 1.47
CA ASN A 248 19.99 -3.29 1.78
C ASN A 248 18.58 -2.68 1.69
N ILE A 249 18.40 -1.39 1.97
CA ILE A 249 17.09 -0.74 1.97
C ILE A 249 16.95 0.16 0.73
N LYS A 250 15.90 -0.09 -0.07
CA LYS A 250 15.52 0.68 -1.25
C LYS A 250 14.29 1.51 -0.97
N LEU A 251 14.32 2.77 -1.37
CA LEU A 251 13.23 3.72 -1.13
C LEU A 251 12.49 4.05 -2.41
N ILE A 252 11.18 3.96 -2.36
CA ILE A 252 10.28 4.42 -3.42
C ILE A 252 9.38 5.49 -2.81
N ILE A 253 9.59 6.75 -3.20
CA ILE A 253 8.73 7.86 -2.81
C ILE A 253 7.60 7.95 -3.82
N ASN A 254 6.37 7.85 -3.35
CA ASN A 254 5.17 7.83 -4.16
C ASN A 254 4.27 9.02 -3.80
N GLY A 255 3.76 9.71 -4.82
CA GLY A 255 2.74 10.75 -4.68
C GLY A 255 1.47 10.44 -5.47
N LYS A 256 1.35 9.23 -6.03
CA LYS A 256 0.19 8.80 -6.83
C LYS A 256 -1.01 8.41 -5.97
N TYR A 257 -0.76 7.82 -4.80
CA TYR A 257 -1.78 7.46 -3.83
C TYR A 257 -1.70 8.44 -2.68
N GLU A 258 -2.77 9.21 -2.48
CA GLU A 258 -2.80 10.27 -1.49
C GLU A 258 -3.48 9.81 -0.20
N GLY A 259 -3.05 10.38 0.93
CA GLY A 259 -3.76 10.23 2.20
C GLY A 259 -3.53 8.91 2.90
N HIS A 260 -2.30 8.40 2.88
CA HIS A 260 -1.90 7.13 3.51
C HIS A 260 -2.61 5.93 2.87
N ALA A 261 -2.73 5.97 1.54
CA ALA A 261 -3.39 4.93 0.76
C ALA A 261 -2.35 3.92 0.22
N PRO A 262 -2.53 2.61 0.48
CA PRO A 262 -1.62 1.58 -0.03
C PRO A 262 -1.72 1.47 -1.55
N ILE A 263 -0.64 1.00 -2.18
CA ILE A 263 -0.63 0.71 -3.62
C ILE A 263 -1.64 -0.38 -3.97
N ASN A 264 -2.07 -0.41 -5.23
CA ASN A 264 -3.06 -1.39 -5.66
C ASN A 264 -2.45 -2.80 -5.85
N MET A 265 -3.33 -3.81 -5.99
CA MET A 265 -2.93 -5.21 -6.16
C MET A 265 -2.00 -5.43 -7.37
N TYR A 266 -2.25 -4.79 -8.51
CA TYR A 266 -1.45 -4.99 -9.72
C TYR A 266 -0.04 -4.42 -9.57
N GLU A 267 0.11 -3.25 -8.95
CA GLU A 267 1.42 -2.68 -8.65
C GLU A 267 2.17 -3.50 -7.61
N THR A 268 1.45 -4.06 -6.63
CA THR A 268 2.03 -4.99 -5.65
C THR A 268 2.57 -6.24 -6.36
N LEU A 269 1.79 -6.85 -7.26
CA LEU A 269 2.21 -8.00 -8.06
C LEU A 269 3.48 -7.70 -8.86
N GLU A 270 3.54 -6.53 -9.52
CA GLU A 270 4.72 -6.13 -10.27
C GLU A 270 5.93 -5.90 -9.36
N LEU A 271 5.76 -5.25 -8.20
CA LEU A 271 6.84 -5.07 -7.24
C LEU A 271 7.39 -6.39 -6.70
N VAL A 272 6.52 -7.34 -6.40
CA VAL A 272 6.92 -8.69 -5.98
C VAL A 272 7.77 -9.36 -7.06
N LYS A 273 7.35 -9.31 -8.32
CA LYS A 273 8.11 -9.88 -9.45
C LYS A 273 9.48 -9.22 -9.61
N VAL A 274 9.54 -7.88 -9.63
CA VAL A 274 10.81 -7.16 -9.88
C VAL A 274 11.75 -7.25 -8.69
N SER A 275 11.24 -7.39 -7.46
CA SER A 275 12.07 -7.47 -6.26
C SER A 275 13.06 -8.64 -6.26
N LYS A 276 12.85 -9.67 -7.09
CA LYS A 276 13.83 -10.76 -7.28
C LYS A 276 15.11 -10.32 -7.98
N TYR A 277 15.00 -9.34 -8.87
CA TYR A 277 16.13 -8.82 -9.64
C TYR A 277 16.80 -7.65 -8.94
N LEU A 278 16.16 -7.10 -7.91
CA LEU A 278 16.65 -5.93 -7.19
C LEU A 278 17.82 -6.24 -6.23
N ASN A 279 18.21 -7.51 -6.04
CA ASN A 279 19.41 -7.86 -5.25
C ASN A 279 20.74 -7.52 -5.95
N ASN A 280 20.74 -7.23 -7.26
CA ASN A 280 21.93 -6.76 -7.98
C ASN A 280 21.62 -5.43 -8.69
N SER A 281 22.33 -4.37 -8.26
CA SER A 281 22.64 -3.18 -9.07
C SER A 281 21.50 -2.53 -9.87
N LEU A 282 20.52 -1.89 -9.19
CA LEU A 282 19.62 -0.93 -9.84
C LEU A 282 19.40 0.30 -8.95
N ASN A 283 20.07 1.40 -9.30
CA ASN A 283 19.67 2.77 -8.97
C ASN A 283 18.45 3.12 -9.84
N TYR A 284 17.24 2.95 -9.33
CA TYR A 284 16.06 3.44 -10.04
C TYR A 284 15.91 4.94 -9.88
N LYS A 285 15.99 5.63 -11.02
CA LYS A 285 15.40 6.95 -11.26
C LYS A 285 13.90 6.90 -10.92
N THR A 286 13.51 7.51 -9.81
CA THR A 286 12.20 8.15 -9.71
C THR A 286 12.16 9.35 -10.65
N LEU A 287 11.02 9.56 -11.34
CA LEU A 287 10.46 10.80 -11.91
C LEU A 287 9.33 10.37 -12.88
N THR A 288 8.04 10.69 -12.67
CA THR A 288 7.33 11.99 -12.69
C THR A 288 5.97 11.81 -11.96
N ASN A 289 5.41 12.73 -11.16
CA ASN A 289 5.14 14.16 -11.37
C ASN A 289 5.90 15.10 -10.43
N LYS A 290 6.66 15.99 -11.05
CA LYS A 290 7.72 16.81 -10.47
C LYS A 290 7.27 18.20 -9.99
N GLU A 291 6.02 18.62 -10.17
CA GLU A 291 5.71 20.06 -10.08
C GLU A 291 5.10 20.56 -8.76
N TYR A 292 4.58 19.70 -7.87
CA TYR A 292 3.84 20.20 -6.70
C TYR A 292 4.54 20.08 -5.33
N MET A 293 5.23 18.97 -5.05
CA MET A 293 5.92 18.81 -3.75
C MET A 293 7.37 19.28 -3.76
N GLU A 294 7.92 19.64 -4.93
CA GLU A 294 9.36 19.92 -5.07
C GLU A 294 9.79 21.37 -4.83
N TYR A 295 8.91 22.39 -4.78
CA TYR A 295 9.48 23.73 -4.63
C TYR A 295 9.92 24.08 -3.20
N ILE A 296 9.21 23.65 -2.15
CA ILE A 296 9.50 24.10 -0.78
C ILE A 296 9.98 22.99 0.17
N GLU A 297 9.37 21.79 0.17
CA GLU A 297 9.71 20.77 1.18
C GLU A 297 10.62 19.64 0.69
N LEU A 298 10.46 19.16 -0.55
CA LEU A 298 11.40 18.19 -1.11
C LEU A 298 12.82 18.79 -1.26
N LYS A 299 12.95 20.12 -1.37
CA LYS A 299 14.26 20.81 -1.38
C LYS A 299 14.96 20.71 -0.02
N LYS A 300 14.21 20.84 1.09
CA LYS A 300 14.73 20.62 2.45
C LYS A 300 15.14 19.16 2.65
N PHE A 301 14.24 18.24 2.32
CA PHE A 301 14.48 16.81 2.48
C PHE A 301 15.60 16.28 1.58
N LYS A 302 15.66 16.67 0.30
CA LYS A 302 16.74 16.28 -0.61
C LYS A 302 18.08 16.87 -0.17
N ASN A 303 18.11 18.10 0.33
CA ASN A 303 19.37 18.68 0.78
C ASN A 303 19.89 17.99 2.05
N GLU A 304 19.01 17.65 3.00
CA GLU A 304 19.41 16.97 4.24
C GLU A 304 19.78 15.50 4.01
N VAL A 305 18.97 14.74 3.27
CA VAL A 305 19.24 13.34 2.94
C VAL A 305 20.49 13.21 2.06
N CYS A 306 20.64 13.99 0.99
CA CYS A 306 21.86 13.90 0.16
C CYS A 306 23.13 14.29 0.93
N SER A 307 23.03 15.16 1.94
CA SER A 307 24.18 15.51 2.80
C SER A 307 24.57 14.37 3.75
N LEU A 308 23.59 13.60 4.23
CA LEU A 308 23.79 12.49 5.17
C LEU A 308 24.38 11.24 4.52
N PHE A 309 24.17 11.04 3.20
CA PHE A 309 24.51 9.80 2.49
C PHE A 309 25.69 9.89 1.50
N ASN A 310 26.39 11.04 1.40
CA ASN A 310 27.57 11.22 0.55
C ASN A 310 27.40 10.79 -0.93
N ILE A 311 26.21 11.00 -1.51
CA ILE A 311 25.92 10.70 -2.91
C ILE A 311 26.49 11.82 -3.80
N PRO A 312 27.34 11.54 -4.82
CA PRO A 312 27.90 12.58 -5.69
C PRO A 312 26.81 13.34 -6.46
N LYS A 313 26.90 14.67 -6.45
CA LYS A 313 25.92 15.60 -7.07
C LYS A 313 25.74 15.42 -8.58
N ASP A 314 26.70 14.78 -9.24
CA ASP A 314 26.88 14.86 -10.70
C ASP A 314 26.09 13.80 -11.51
N ASN A 315 25.32 12.93 -10.87
CA ASN A 315 24.43 11.96 -11.54
C ASN A 315 22.96 12.45 -11.68
N LEU A 316 22.70 13.75 -11.52
CA LEU A 316 21.36 14.33 -11.63
C LEU A 316 21.10 14.87 -13.06
N PRO A 317 19.98 14.50 -13.72
CA PRO A 317 19.68 15.00 -15.06
C PRO A 317 19.26 16.47 -15.01
N ASN A 318 19.90 17.30 -15.85
CA ASN A 318 19.48 18.67 -16.12
C ASN A 318 18.43 18.71 -17.24
N LYS A 319 17.38 19.51 -16.99
CA LYS A 319 16.34 20.02 -17.91
C LYS A 319 15.50 18.99 -18.70
N SER A 320 14.21 18.94 -18.40
CA SER A 320 13.16 18.69 -19.40
C SER A 320 12.67 20.06 -19.89
N GLU A 321 13.16 20.51 -21.04
CA GLU A 321 12.55 21.61 -21.77
C GLU A 321 11.21 21.13 -22.38
N ASN A 322 10.22 22.03 -22.48
CA ASN A 322 8.97 21.93 -23.23
C ASN A 322 7.71 21.26 -22.63
N LEU A 323 7.45 21.38 -21.32
CA LEU A 323 6.08 21.20 -20.79
C LEU A 323 5.53 22.42 -20.04
N ASP A 324 6.40 23.28 -19.50
CA ASP A 324 6.04 24.40 -18.61
C ASP A 324 5.22 25.55 -19.24
N GLU A 325 5.30 25.80 -20.56
CA GLU A 325 4.62 26.97 -21.16
C GLU A 325 3.12 26.77 -21.40
N ILE A 326 2.64 25.52 -21.49
CA ILE A 326 1.24 25.22 -21.79
C ILE A 326 0.38 25.17 -20.51
N TYR A 327 0.93 24.68 -19.40
CA TYR A 327 0.15 24.32 -18.21
C TYR A 327 0.18 25.35 -17.07
N LYS A 328 1.16 26.26 -17.07
CA LYS A 328 1.29 27.29 -16.01
C LYS A 328 0.12 28.29 -15.90
N PRO A 329 -0.52 28.73 -17.00
CA PRO A 329 -1.72 29.57 -16.91
C PRO A 329 -2.98 28.77 -16.54
N ILE A 330 -2.94 27.45 -16.73
CA ILE A 330 -4.05 26.53 -16.45
C ILE A 330 -4.14 26.21 -14.95
N TYR A 331 -3.01 26.27 -14.26
CA TYR A 331 -2.90 25.96 -12.84
C TYR A 331 -3.41 27.09 -11.93
N ASN A 332 -3.12 28.35 -12.27
CA ASN A 332 -3.42 29.50 -11.41
C ASN A 332 -4.90 29.95 -11.42
N ASP A 333 -5.65 29.67 -12.48
CA ASP A 333 -7.07 30.08 -12.60
C ASP A 333 -8.03 29.22 -11.75
N LEU A 334 -7.62 28.02 -11.34
CA LEU A 334 -8.49 27.03 -10.69
C LEU A 334 -8.58 27.18 -9.15
N GLN A 335 -7.84 28.11 -8.54
CA GLN A 335 -7.74 28.20 -7.09
C GLN A 335 -8.85 28.97 -6.37
N THR A 336 -9.82 29.57 -7.08
CA THR A 336 -10.76 30.50 -6.40
C THR A 336 -12.06 29.91 -5.90
N ASN A 337 -12.42 28.64 -6.13
CA ASN A 337 -13.55 28.04 -5.41
C ASN A 337 -13.53 26.51 -5.38
N THR A 338 -13.72 25.96 -4.17
CA THR A 338 -14.03 24.57 -3.79
C THR A 338 -12.90 23.53 -3.73
N ASN A 339 -12.74 22.97 -2.52
CA ASN A 339 -11.96 21.77 -2.18
C ASN A 339 -12.52 20.49 -2.86
N ARG A 340 -11.63 19.51 -3.08
CA ARG A 340 -11.75 18.16 -3.71
C ARG A 340 -11.39 18.14 -5.19
N TYR A 341 -10.57 17.18 -5.62
CA TYR A 341 -10.91 16.09 -6.56
C TYR A 341 -9.63 15.34 -7.00
N ILE A 342 -9.67 14.00 -6.83
CA ILE A 342 -8.59 13.03 -7.02
C ILE A 342 -8.59 12.51 -8.47
N TYR A 343 -7.39 12.26 -9.00
CA TYR A 343 -7.03 11.63 -10.28
C TYR A 343 -8.02 10.56 -10.80
N ASN A 344 -9.00 10.94 -11.62
CA ASN A 344 -9.94 9.99 -12.25
C ASN A 344 -9.31 9.24 -13.43
N ALA A 345 -9.59 7.93 -13.53
CA ALA A 345 -9.15 7.05 -14.62
C ALA A 345 -9.58 7.49 -16.03
N ASN A 346 -10.52 8.44 -16.16
CA ASN A 346 -10.99 8.96 -17.44
C ASN A 346 -10.16 10.13 -17.98
N ILE A 347 -9.42 10.86 -17.13
CA ILE A 347 -8.64 12.05 -17.55
C ILE A 347 -7.58 11.67 -18.59
N LYS A 348 -7.05 10.45 -18.52
CA LYS A 348 -6.12 9.90 -19.54
C LYS A 348 -6.70 9.83 -20.95
N TYR A 349 -8.03 9.87 -21.09
CA TYR A 349 -8.72 9.87 -22.37
C TYR A 349 -9.01 11.28 -22.91
N PHE A 350 -8.62 12.34 -22.19
CA PHE A 350 -8.80 13.73 -22.63
C PHE A 350 -8.30 13.98 -24.07
N PRO A 351 -7.10 13.51 -24.49
CA PRO A 351 -6.64 13.71 -25.87
C PRO A 351 -7.57 13.12 -26.94
N GLN A 352 -8.26 12.03 -26.64
CA GLN A 352 -9.17 11.33 -27.54
C GLN A 352 -10.57 11.96 -27.56
N ILE A 353 -10.93 12.71 -26.51
CA ILE A 353 -12.28 13.29 -26.35
C ILE A 353 -12.30 14.80 -26.62
N LYS A 354 -11.18 15.51 -26.50
CA LYS A 354 -11.14 16.99 -26.58
C LYS A 354 -11.66 17.60 -27.87
N ASP A 355 -11.57 16.87 -28.98
CA ASP A 355 -11.97 17.34 -30.30
C ASP A 355 -13.25 16.63 -30.82
N THR A 356 -13.98 15.90 -29.96
CA THR A 356 -15.26 15.30 -30.37
C THR A 356 -16.39 16.32 -30.46
N GLU A 357 -17.28 16.15 -31.44
CA GLU A 357 -18.55 16.88 -31.53
C GLU A 357 -19.54 16.51 -30.41
N LEU A 358 -19.25 15.45 -29.65
CA LEU A 358 -20.09 14.96 -28.55
C LEU A 358 -19.73 15.57 -27.19
N PHE A 359 -18.88 16.61 -27.17
CA PHE A 359 -18.68 17.46 -26.00
C PHE A 359 -18.75 18.94 -26.41
N ASP A 360 -19.71 19.69 -25.84
CA ASP A 360 -19.82 21.13 -26.06
C ASP A 360 -19.56 21.86 -24.75
N ALA A 361 -18.36 22.44 -24.63
CA ALA A 361 -17.95 23.18 -23.45
C ALA A 361 -18.86 24.37 -23.12
N THR A 362 -19.39 25.06 -24.14
CA THR A 362 -20.23 26.24 -23.96
C THR A 362 -21.60 25.85 -23.44
N TRP A 363 -22.19 24.83 -24.07
CA TRP A 363 -23.47 24.27 -23.65
C TRP A 363 -23.35 23.67 -22.24
N TYR A 364 -22.33 22.85 -21.98
CA TYR A 364 -22.13 22.16 -20.71
C TYR A 364 -22.04 23.12 -19.52
N ILE A 365 -21.26 24.20 -19.66
CA ILE A 365 -21.14 25.23 -18.64
C ILE A 365 -22.48 25.94 -18.40
N LYS A 366 -23.19 26.27 -19.47
CA LYS A 366 -24.47 26.98 -19.40
C LYS A 366 -25.57 26.12 -18.77
N GLU A 367 -25.68 24.87 -19.22
CA GLU A 367 -26.71 23.92 -18.78
C GLU A 367 -26.60 23.64 -17.28
N TYR A 368 -25.39 23.42 -16.79
CA TYR A 368 -25.14 23.08 -15.38
C TYR A 368 -24.74 24.27 -14.52
N ASN A 369 -24.86 25.50 -15.04
CA ASN A 369 -24.53 26.76 -14.36
C ASN A 369 -23.17 26.73 -13.65
N LEU A 370 -22.13 26.24 -14.34
CA LEU A 370 -20.81 26.02 -13.75
C LEU A 370 -19.96 27.29 -13.83
N ASN A 371 -19.30 27.66 -12.73
CA ASN A 371 -18.37 28.79 -12.71
C ASN A 371 -16.94 28.36 -13.08
N ILE A 372 -16.76 27.88 -14.31
CA ILE A 372 -15.47 27.40 -14.84
C ILE A 372 -15.24 27.91 -16.28
N SER A 373 -13.97 28.07 -16.68
CA SER A 373 -13.64 28.41 -18.08
C SER A 373 -13.92 27.24 -19.04
N LYS A 374 -14.27 27.55 -20.30
CA LYS A 374 -14.51 26.56 -21.37
C LYS A 374 -13.39 25.53 -21.50
N LYS A 375 -12.12 25.93 -21.29
CA LYS A 375 -10.95 25.04 -21.36
C LYS A 375 -10.98 23.91 -20.31
N TYR A 376 -11.76 24.04 -19.23
CA TYR A 376 -11.88 23.06 -18.15
C TYR A 376 -13.17 22.25 -18.19
N ALA A 377 -14.14 22.63 -19.03
CA ALA A 377 -15.45 21.98 -19.07
C ALA A 377 -15.33 20.47 -19.30
N LEU A 378 -14.45 20.05 -20.21
CA LEU A 378 -14.25 18.63 -20.51
C LEU A 378 -13.59 17.87 -19.36
N LEU A 379 -12.60 18.47 -18.70
CA LEU A 379 -11.96 17.84 -17.54
C LEU A 379 -12.97 17.62 -16.42
N HIS A 380 -13.79 18.64 -16.13
CA HIS A 380 -14.89 18.51 -15.19
C HIS A 380 -15.83 17.36 -15.59
N TYR A 381 -16.21 17.26 -16.86
CA TYR A 381 -17.09 16.19 -17.32
C TYR A 381 -16.48 14.78 -17.15
N LEU A 382 -15.21 14.60 -17.53
CA LEU A 382 -14.49 13.32 -17.45
C LEU A 382 -14.28 12.86 -16.00
N ASP A 383 -14.14 13.81 -15.09
CA ASP A 383 -13.84 13.58 -13.67
C ASP A 383 -15.12 13.38 -12.85
N ILE A 384 -16.04 14.34 -12.93
CA ILE A 384 -17.19 14.50 -12.03
C ILE A 384 -18.50 14.37 -12.80
N GLY A 385 -18.62 15.09 -13.92
CA GLY A 385 -19.90 15.32 -14.60
C GLY A 385 -20.64 14.03 -14.96
N TYR A 386 -19.95 13.08 -15.57
CA TYR A 386 -20.58 11.82 -15.96
C TYR A 386 -21.06 10.97 -14.76
N LYS A 387 -20.42 11.10 -13.59
CA LYS A 387 -20.82 10.37 -12.37
C LYS A 387 -22.09 10.96 -11.76
N GLU A 388 -22.31 12.25 -11.99
CA GLU A 388 -23.50 12.98 -11.57
C GLU A 388 -24.66 12.85 -12.59
N GLY A 389 -24.49 12.05 -13.65
CA GLY A 389 -25.48 11.92 -14.72
C GLY A 389 -25.55 13.15 -15.65
N LYS A 390 -24.56 14.05 -15.59
CA LYS A 390 -24.52 15.21 -16.50
C LYS A 390 -24.22 14.73 -17.92
N ASN A 391 -24.88 15.34 -18.90
CA ASN A 391 -24.66 15.11 -20.31
C ASN A 391 -23.51 16.00 -20.80
N PRO A 392 -22.66 15.55 -21.73
CA PRO A 392 -21.53 16.32 -22.26
C PRO A 392 -21.93 17.37 -23.31
N CYS A 393 -23.08 17.18 -23.97
CA CYS A 393 -23.68 18.11 -24.92
C CYS A 393 -25.20 17.84 -25.03
N GLU A 394 -25.93 18.71 -25.73
CA GLU A 394 -27.37 18.56 -26.01
C GLU A 394 -27.71 17.23 -26.72
N LYS A 395 -26.76 16.71 -27.50
CA LYS A 395 -26.99 15.59 -28.44
C LYS A 395 -26.69 14.22 -27.85
N PHE A 396 -25.96 14.15 -26.74
CA PHE A 396 -25.51 12.89 -26.15
C PHE A 396 -26.05 12.75 -24.73
N HIS A 397 -26.99 11.81 -24.56
CA HIS A 397 -27.56 11.50 -23.25
C HIS A 397 -26.86 10.30 -22.64
N GLY A 398 -25.99 10.55 -21.65
CA GLY A 398 -25.16 9.52 -21.02
C GLY A 398 -25.99 8.44 -20.33
N ASP A 399 -27.02 8.84 -19.59
CA ASP A 399 -27.89 7.91 -18.87
C ASP A 399 -28.69 7.01 -19.81
N ILE A 400 -29.23 7.57 -20.89
CA ILE A 400 -29.95 6.80 -21.91
C ILE A 400 -28.99 5.83 -22.60
N TYR A 401 -27.78 6.28 -22.94
CA TYR A 401 -26.75 5.40 -23.50
C TYR A 401 -26.45 4.22 -22.56
N LEU A 402 -26.38 4.44 -21.25
CA LEU A 402 -26.14 3.37 -20.26
C LEU A 402 -27.34 2.44 -20.05
N GLU A 403 -28.58 2.91 -20.26
CA GLU A 403 -29.78 2.06 -20.22
C GLU A 403 -29.79 1.05 -21.36
N TYR A 404 -29.41 1.48 -22.58
CA TYR A 404 -29.31 0.58 -23.74
C TYR A 404 -28.02 -0.26 -23.76
N ASN A 405 -27.01 0.10 -22.97
CA ASN A 405 -25.70 -0.54 -22.93
C ASN A 405 -25.34 -1.00 -21.50
N TYR A 406 -26.09 -1.99 -21.02
CA TYR A 406 -26.05 -2.44 -19.63
C TYR A 406 -24.69 -3.01 -19.18
N ASP A 407 -23.92 -3.58 -20.11
CA ASP A 407 -22.54 -4.03 -19.88
C ASP A 407 -21.61 -2.87 -19.50
N ILE A 408 -21.82 -1.70 -20.10
CA ILE A 408 -21.06 -0.47 -19.81
C ILE A 408 -21.53 0.15 -18.49
N LYS A 409 -22.83 0.10 -18.21
CA LYS A 409 -23.39 0.48 -16.91
C LYS A 409 -22.80 -0.34 -15.77
N LYS A 410 -22.65 -1.67 -15.95
CA LYS A 410 -22.02 -2.57 -14.98
C LYS A 410 -20.52 -2.32 -14.79
N SER A 411 -19.80 -1.90 -15.83
CA SER A 411 -18.36 -1.61 -15.73
C SER A 411 -18.07 -0.26 -15.05
N GLY A 412 -19.07 0.63 -14.94
CA GLY A 412 -18.90 1.98 -14.37
C GLY A 412 -18.09 2.92 -15.27
N MET A 413 -17.89 2.54 -16.54
CA MET A 413 -17.13 3.34 -17.50
C MET A 413 -17.89 4.60 -17.90
N ASN A 414 -17.14 5.69 -18.15
CA ASN A 414 -17.73 6.93 -18.65
C ASN A 414 -18.38 6.67 -20.03
N PRO A 415 -19.68 7.01 -20.21
CA PRO A 415 -20.44 6.65 -21.41
C PRO A 415 -19.91 7.32 -22.68
N LEU A 416 -19.51 8.60 -22.60
CA LEU A 416 -18.91 9.30 -23.74
C LEU A 416 -17.54 8.70 -24.11
N VAL A 417 -16.71 8.44 -23.11
CA VAL A 417 -15.39 7.82 -23.32
C VAL A 417 -15.53 6.45 -23.97
N HIS A 418 -16.46 5.62 -23.48
CA HIS A 418 -16.72 4.32 -24.08
C HIS A 418 -17.18 4.48 -25.52
N TYR A 419 -18.16 5.38 -25.76
CA TYR A 419 -18.72 5.55 -27.09
C TYR A 419 -17.67 5.99 -28.12
N GLU A 420 -16.84 6.96 -27.76
CA GLU A 420 -15.77 7.48 -28.63
C GLU A 420 -14.67 6.45 -28.92
N LEU A 421 -14.25 5.67 -27.93
CA LEU A 421 -13.14 4.72 -28.09
C LEU A 421 -13.57 3.39 -28.71
N PHE A 422 -14.78 2.92 -28.39
CA PHE A 422 -15.26 1.58 -28.72
C PHE A 422 -16.64 1.60 -29.38
N GLY A 423 -17.61 2.30 -28.78
CA GLY A 423 -19.03 2.23 -29.15
C GLY A 423 -19.31 2.55 -30.62
N LYS A 424 -18.62 3.53 -31.22
CA LYS A 424 -18.72 3.84 -32.66
C LYS A 424 -18.32 2.65 -33.55
N LYS A 425 -17.24 1.94 -33.20
CA LYS A 425 -16.74 0.78 -33.96
C LYS A 425 -17.61 -0.46 -33.73
N GLU A 426 -18.20 -0.56 -32.55
CA GLU A 426 -19.13 -1.63 -32.17
C GLU A 426 -20.53 -1.45 -32.77
N GLY A 427 -20.79 -0.35 -33.47
CA GLY A 427 -22.11 -0.06 -34.05
C GLY A 427 -23.18 0.29 -33.01
N ARG A 428 -22.77 0.66 -31.78
CA ARG A 428 -23.71 1.12 -30.75
C ARG A 428 -24.34 2.44 -31.19
N ILE A 429 -25.62 2.61 -30.88
CA ILE A 429 -26.37 3.85 -31.17
C ILE A 429 -26.67 4.58 -29.86
N PHE A 430 -26.67 5.92 -29.91
CA PHE A 430 -27.23 6.77 -28.85
C PHE A 430 -28.41 7.55 -29.45
N PRO A 431 -29.53 7.70 -28.73
CA PRO A 431 -30.69 8.41 -29.25
C PRO A 431 -30.43 9.92 -29.32
N TYR A 432 -30.74 10.51 -30.48
CA TYR A 432 -30.79 11.95 -30.72
C TYR A 432 -32.26 12.38 -30.66
N PHE A 433 -32.74 12.86 -29.52
CA PHE A 433 -34.08 13.46 -29.45
C PHE A 433 -33.94 14.95 -29.12
N LYS A 434 -34.28 15.81 -30.09
CA LYS A 434 -34.70 17.18 -29.78
C LYS A 434 -36.14 17.08 -29.29
N ILE A 435 -36.36 17.21 -27.99
CA ILE A 435 -37.70 17.48 -27.44
C ILE A 435 -37.92 18.99 -27.47
#